data_AF-A0A933YGY8-F1
#
_entry.id   AF-A0A933YGY8-F1
#
_cell.length_a   1.000
_cell.length_b   1.000
_cell.length_c   1.000
_cell.angle_alpha   90.00
_cell.angle_beta   90.00
_cell.angle_gamma   90.00
#
_symmetry.space_group_name_H-M   'P 1'
#
loop_
_entity.id
_entity.type
_entity.pdbx_description
1 polymer ?
#
loop_
_entity_poly.entity_id
_entity_poly.type
_entity_poly.pdbx_seq_one_letter_code
_entity_poly.pdbx_strand_id
1 'polypeptide(L)'
;SPQATLDQLAFLNKAGAKVLLKTLKSAIANAENNLKIKRENLKIKKIEIGEGPRLKRWRAISRGAAHQYKRRTSNIKVVLEEVVSGAKSKS
;
A
#
# COMPACT_ATOMS: atom_id res chain seq x y z
N SER A 1 4.93 -14.36 -6.54
CA SER A 1 5.62 -14.47 -5.24
C SER A 1 5.97 -13.07 -4.75
N PRO A 2 6.17 -12.85 -3.44
CA PRO A 2 6.45 -11.53 -2.87
C PRO A 2 7.76 -10.93 -3.40
N GLN A 3 8.79 -11.76 -3.62
CA GLN A 3 10.10 -11.33 -4.08
C GLN A 3 10.06 -10.70 -5.48
N ALA A 4 9.41 -11.36 -6.44
CA ALA A 4 9.28 -10.83 -7.80
C ALA A 4 8.58 -9.46 -7.84
N THR A 5 7.60 -9.24 -6.95
CA THR A 5 6.90 -7.94 -6.85
C THR A 5 7.80 -6.86 -6.27
N LEU A 6 8.69 -7.17 -5.32
CA LEU A 6 9.65 -6.20 -4.79
C LEU A 6 10.62 -5.74 -5.88
N ASP A 7 11.10 -6.66 -6.71
CA ASP A 7 12.02 -6.36 -7.81
C ASP A 7 11.32 -5.50 -8.86
N GLN A 8 10.11 -5.88 -9.28
CA GLN A 8 9.30 -5.06 -10.20
C GLN A 8 9.08 -3.64 -9.70
N LEU A 9 8.71 -3.47 -8.42
CA LEU A 9 8.47 -2.15 -7.84
C LEU A 9 9.76 -1.33 -7.64
N ALA A 10 10.91 -1.98 -7.49
CA ALA A 10 12.19 -1.29 -7.34
C ALA A 10 12.61 -0.57 -8.62
N PHE A 11 12.33 -1.16 -9.79
CA PHE A 11 12.69 -0.60 -11.10
C PHE A 11 11.58 0.27 -11.72
N LEU A 12 10.40 0.32 -11.11
CA LEU A 12 9.26 1.04 -11.67
C LEU A 12 9.36 2.56 -11.40
N ASN A 13 9.53 3.35 -12.45
CA ASN A 13 9.67 4.80 -12.36
C ASN A 13 8.31 5.53 -12.22
N LYS A 14 7.59 5.25 -11.11
CA LYS A 14 6.40 6.01 -10.69
C LYS A 14 6.55 6.44 -9.25
N ALA A 15 6.06 7.63 -8.91
CA ALA A 15 6.13 8.15 -7.54
C ALA A 15 5.51 7.20 -6.49
N GLY A 16 4.42 6.51 -6.86
CA GLY A 16 3.75 5.54 -5.98
C GLY A 16 4.53 4.26 -5.72
N ALA A 17 5.51 3.90 -6.57
CA ALA A 17 6.27 2.67 -6.44
C ALA A 17 7.08 2.62 -5.14
N LYS A 18 7.72 3.73 -4.78
CA LYS A 18 8.50 3.86 -3.54
C LYS A 18 7.63 3.64 -2.30
N VAL A 19 6.41 4.16 -2.31
CA VAL A 19 5.46 4.02 -1.20
C VAL A 19 4.98 2.57 -1.08
N LEU A 20 4.55 1.97 -2.20
CA LEU A 20 4.09 0.58 -2.23
C LEU A 20 5.19 -0.40 -1.81
N LEU A 21 6.42 -0.19 -2.28
CA LEU A 21 7.57 -1.00 -1.91
C LEU A 21 7.82 -0.95 -0.39
N LYS A 22 7.75 0.23 0.23
CA LYS A 22 7.89 0.36 1.68
C LYS A 22 6.78 -0.38 2.43
N THR A 23 5.53 -0.24 1.98
CA THR A 23 4.38 -0.93 2.61
C THR A 23 4.48 -2.45 2.49
N LEU A 24 4.89 -2.98 1.34
CA LEU A 24 5.05 -4.42 1.12
C LEU A 24 6.19 -5.00 1.96
N LYS A 25 7.34 -4.32 2.02
CA LYS A 25 8.45 -4.73 2.91
C LYS A 25 8.01 -4.80 4.36
N SER A 26 7.25 -3.79 4.83
CA SER A 26 6.70 -3.79 6.19
C SER A 26 5.69 -4.92 6.41
N ALA A 27 4.80 -5.18 5.45
CA ALA A 27 3.81 -6.24 5.56
C ALA A 27 4.46 -7.63 5.63
N ILE A 28 5.50 -7.88 4.82
CA ILE A 28 6.28 -9.13 4.86
C ILE A 28 6.99 -9.28 6.21
N ALA A 29 7.67 -8.23 6.69
CA ALA A 29 8.35 -8.27 7.98
C ALA A 29 7.38 -8.52 9.15
N ASN A 30 6.18 -7.94 9.09
CA ASN A 30 5.14 -8.18 10.09
C ASN A 30 4.62 -9.63 10.06
N ALA A 31 4.44 -10.20 8.86
CA ALA A 31 4.04 -11.59 8.72
C ALA A 31 5.11 -12.56 9.25
N GLU A 32 6.39 -12.27 9.05
CA GLU A 32 7.49 -13.07 9.60
C GLU A 32 7.60 -12.95 11.12
N ASN A 33 7.63 -11.72 11.64
CA ASN A 33 7.92 -11.50 13.05
C ASN A 33 6.73 -11.88 13.95
N ASN A 34 5.51 -11.55 13.54
CA ASN A 34 4.33 -11.74 14.38
C ASN A 34 3.64 -13.09 14.14
N LEU A 35 3.59 -13.56 12.88
CA LEU A 35 2.89 -14.79 12.51
C LEU A 35 3.85 -15.96 12.24
N LYS A 36 5.17 -15.73 12.23
CA LYS A 36 6.22 -16.76 11.99
C LYS A 36 6.06 -17.49 10.65
N ILE A 37 5.43 -16.85 9.67
CA ILE A 37 5.23 -17.40 8.33
C ILE A 37 6.48 -17.13 7.50
N LYS A 38 6.96 -18.15 6.77
CA LYS A 38 8.11 -18.00 5.85
C LYS A 38 7.71 -17.17 4.63
N ARG A 39 8.61 -16.30 4.13
CA ARG A 39 8.37 -15.44 2.96
C ARG A 39 7.93 -16.19 1.71
N GLU A 40 8.46 -17.40 1.53
CA GLU A 40 8.20 -18.27 0.38
C GLU A 40 6.73 -18.71 0.32
N ASN A 41 6.09 -18.84 1.48
CA ASN A 41 4.70 -19.29 1.60
C ASN A 41 3.69 -18.14 1.48
N LEU A 42 4.15 -16.89 1.40
CA LEU A 42 3.27 -15.72 1.33
C LEU A 42 2.88 -15.41 -0.12
N LYS A 43 1.62 -15.03 -0.31
CA LYS A 43 1.07 -14.51 -1.56
C LYS A 43 0.33 -13.22 -1.30
N ILE A 44 0.42 -12.28 -2.23
CA ILE A 44 -0.38 -11.05 -2.17
C ILE A 44 -1.79 -11.40 -2.60
N LYS A 45 -2.76 -11.29 -1.70
CA LYS A 45 -4.19 -11.49 -2.00
C LYS A 45 -4.77 -10.26 -2.68
N LYS A 46 -4.60 -9.10 -2.05
CA LYS A 46 -5.24 -7.86 -2.48
C LYS A 46 -4.41 -6.65 -2.09
N ILE A 47 -4.39 -5.65 -2.97
CA ILE A 47 -3.90 -4.31 -2.69
C ILE A 47 -5.05 -3.35 -2.93
N GLU A 48 -5.43 -2.61 -1.90
CA GLU A 48 -6.50 -1.62 -1.96
C GLU A 48 -5.92 -0.23 -1.71
N ILE A 49 -6.34 0.73 -2.52
CA ILE A 49 -5.99 2.13 -2.36
C ILE A 49 -7.29 2.87 -2.08
N GLY A 50 -7.51 3.17 -0.80
CA GLY A 50 -8.65 3.93 -0.32
C GLY A 50 -8.40 5.43 -0.36
N GLU A 51 -9.47 6.19 -0.20
CA GLU A 51 -9.39 7.63 -0.04
C GLU A 51 -9.00 8.03 1.40
N GLY A 52 -8.08 8.98 1.53
CA GLY A 52 -7.69 9.60 2.80
C GLY A 52 -8.28 11.01 2.96
N PRO A 53 -7.97 11.69 4.08
CA PRO A 53 -8.43 13.05 4.32
C PRO A 53 -7.97 14.02 3.23
N ARG A 54 -8.88 14.90 2.82
CA ARG A 54 -8.62 15.93 1.80
C ARG A 54 -8.28 17.25 2.49
N LEU A 55 -7.06 17.75 2.26
CA LEU A 55 -6.62 19.02 2.83
C LEU A 55 -7.10 20.18 1.93
N LYS A 56 -7.88 21.10 2.51
CA LYS A 56 -8.33 22.33 1.83
C LYS A 56 -7.16 23.31 1.70
N ARG A 57 -6.93 23.84 0.49
CA ARG A 57 -5.90 24.85 0.20
C ARG A 57 -6.46 25.90 -0.74
N TRP A 58 -5.84 27.07 -0.76
CA TRP A 58 -6.21 28.18 -1.65
C TRP A 58 -5.02 28.52 -2.55
N ARG A 59 -5.31 28.88 -3.80
CA ARG A 59 -4.35 29.43 -4.73
C ARG A 59 -4.82 30.83 -5.12
N ALA A 60 -3.97 31.83 -4.89
CA ALA A 60 -4.22 33.21 -5.29
C ALA A 60 -4.26 33.35 -6.81
N ILE A 61 -5.15 34.20 -7.30
CA ILE A 61 -5.42 34.46 -8.72
C ILE A 61 -5.48 35.98 -8.95
N SER A 62 -5.70 36.39 -10.20
CA SER A 62 -5.90 37.78 -10.59
C SER A 62 -7.05 38.45 -9.82
N ARG A 63 -6.98 39.78 -9.75
CA ARG A 63 -8.01 40.65 -9.15
C ARG A 63 -8.36 40.31 -7.69
N GLY A 64 -7.41 39.81 -6.91
CA GLY A 64 -7.62 39.47 -5.49
C GLY A 64 -8.46 38.22 -5.24
N ALA A 65 -8.78 37.45 -6.29
CA ALA A 65 -9.53 36.22 -6.15
C ALA A 65 -8.66 35.05 -5.65
N ALA A 66 -9.31 34.05 -5.03
CA ALA A 66 -8.66 32.80 -4.65
C ALA A 66 -9.55 31.61 -5.02
N HIS A 67 -8.97 30.62 -5.71
CA HIS A 67 -9.65 29.34 -5.94
C HIS A 67 -9.20 28.30 -4.91
N GLN A 68 -10.18 27.53 -4.45
CA GLN A 68 -9.94 26.42 -3.55
C GLN A 68 -9.51 25.19 -4.35
N TYR A 69 -8.46 24.52 -3.90
CA TYR A 69 -8.10 23.18 -4.37
C TYR A 69 -7.90 22.24 -3.17
N LYS A 70 -8.06 20.95 -3.42
CA LYS A 70 -7.91 19.91 -2.38
C LYS A 70 -6.63 19.13 -2.63
N ARG A 71 -5.70 19.12 -1.67
CA ARG A 71 -4.60 18.14 -1.68
C ARG A 71 -5.15 16.81 -1.18
N ARG A 72 -5.20 15.82 -2.09
CA ARG A 72 -5.74 14.49 -1.81
C ARG A 72 -4.67 13.61 -1.18
N THR A 73 -5.08 12.78 -0.22
CA THR A 73 -4.25 11.71 0.35
C THR A 73 -4.97 10.38 0.14
N SER A 74 -4.24 9.28 0.27
CA SER A 74 -4.79 7.93 0.12
C SER A 74 -4.31 7.02 1.25
N ASN A 75 -5.13 6.05 1.59
CA ASN A 75 -4.80 5.00 2.54
C ASN A 75 -4.50 3.72 1.76
N ILE A 76 -3.32 3.14 1.98
CA ILE A 76 -2.88 1.94 1.29
C ILE A 76 -3.09 0.75 2.23
N LYS A 77 -3.83 -0.26 1.77
CA LYS A 77 -4.05 -1.51 2.50
C LYS A 77 -3.52 -2.67 1.67
N VAL A 78 -2.64 -3.46 2.28
CA VAL A 78 -2.04 -4.64 1.66
C VAL A 78 -2.52 -5.86 2.44
N VAL A 79 -3.08 -6.84 1.73
CA VAL A 79 -3.53 -8.12 2.30
C VAL A 79 -2.65 -9.23 1.73
N LEU A 80 -1.96 -9.92 2.64
CA LEU A 80 -1.15 -11.10 2.34
C LEU A 80 -1.91 -12.35 2.82
N GLU A 81 -1.77 -13.44 2.09
CA GLU A 81 -2.29 -14.76 2.42
C GLU A 81 -1.18 -15.80 2.40
N GLU A 82 -1.35 -16.87 3.16
CA GLU A 82 -0.47 -18.03 3.13
C GLU A 82 -0.98 -19.04 2.09
N VAL A 83 -0.07 -19.64 1.32
CA VAL A 83 -0.39 -20.59 0.24
C VAL A 83 -0.62 -22.01 0.78
N VAL A 84 -0.21 -22.31 2.01
CA VAL A 84 -0.36 -23.64 2.62
C VAL A 84 -1.49 -23.63 3.65
N SER A 85 -2.49 -24.49 3.44
CA SER A 85 -3.69 -24.62 4.26
C SER A 85 -3.40 -25.31 5.60
N GLY A 86 -3.17 -24.52 6.64
CA GLY A 86 -3.38 -24.93 8.02
C GLY A 86 -4.80 -24.62 8.46
N ALA A 87 -5.71 -25.59 8.31
CA ALA A 87 -7.06 -25.69 8.87
C ALA A 87 -7.57 -24.54 9.78
N LYS A 88 -8.61 -23.83 9.32
CA LYS A 88 -9.90 -23.62 10.03
C LYS A 88 -10.82 -22.73 9.19
N SER A 89 -11.65 -23.38 8.38
CA SER A 89 -13.03 -22.93 8.19
C SER A 89 -13.79 -23.22 9.49
N LYS A 90 -14.22 -22.21 10.27
CA LYS A 90 -15.32 -22.36 11.22
C LYS A 90 -16.08 -21.04 11.41
N SER A 91 -17.40 -21.19 11.23
CA SER A 91 -18.58 -20.39 11.65
C SER A 91 -18.63 -18.92 11.28
#